data_AF-A0A7W7DCP8-F1
#
_entry.id   AF-A0A7W7DCP8-F1
#
_cell.length_a   1.000
_cell.length_b   1.000
_cell.length_c   1.000
_cell.angle_alpha   90.00
_cell.angle_beta   90.00
_cell.angle_gamma   90.00
#
_symmetry.space_group_name_H-M   'P 1'
#
loop_
_entity.id
_entity.type
_entity.pdbx_description
1 polymer ?
#
loop_
_entity_poly.entity_id
_entity_poly.type
_entity_poly.pdbx_seq_one_letter_code
_entity_poly.pdbx_strand_id
1 'polypeptide(L)'
;MTIRQTLQYIPDGVGLVLAPTKTINSERRIALPGSCVDVLTEHRRRHEGERQAIGALWPETGLVFTTRRGGMINPADVSRDFKALLQRAGLRTIRFHDLRHSCASFPLDQGVDLVVIEELLGHAHSSITADTYAHVRLRLRRGAIERMGDALDDPPET
;
A
#
# COMPACT_ATOMS: atom_id res chain seq x y z
N MET A 1 4.43 -4.61 10.68
CA MET A 1 3.09 -4.10 11.11
C MET A 1 2.05 -5.20 10.93
N THR A 2 1.03 -5.28 11.80
CA THR A 2 -0.07 -6.26 11.68
C THR A 2 -1.39 -5.53 11.39
N ILE A 3 -2.12 -5.98 10.37
CA ILE A 3 -3.47 -5.49 10.04
C ILE A 3 -4.48 -6.42 10.73
N ARG A 4 -5.43 -5.88 11.51
CA ARG A 4 -6.43 -6.68 12.27
C ARG A 4 -7.87 -6.25 12.06
N GLN A 5 -8.08 -5.05 11.53
CA GLN A 5 -9.39 -4.42 11.40
C GLN A 5 -9.47 -3.69 10.07
N THR A 6 -10.69 -3.55 9.56
CA THR A 6 -10.99 -2.78 8.37
C THR A 6 -12.06 -1.74 8.68
N LEU A 7 -11.92 -0.56 8.09
CA LEU A 7 -12.92 0.49 8.19
C LEU A 7 -13.87 0.39 7.00
N GLN A 8 -15.16 0.17 7.27
CA GLN A 8 -16.20 0.06 6.24
C GLN A 8 -17.22 1.18 6.40
N TYR A 9 -17.69 1.70 5.28
CA TYR A 9 -18.83 2.62 5.26
C TYR A 9 -20.12 1.82 5.07
N ILE A 10 -21.06 1.93 6.02
CA ILE A 10 -22.37 1.29 5.96
C ILE A 10 -23.40 2.35 5.57
N PRO A 11 -24.01 2.26 4.36
CA PRO A 11 -24.95 3.27 3.86
C PRO A 11 -26.22 3.44 4.71
N ASP A 12 -26.68 2.40 5.40
CA ASP A 12 -27.96 2.37 6.13
C ASP A 12 -27.92 3.02 7.54
N GLY A 13 -27.18 4.13 7.67
CA GLY A 13 -27.30 5.04 8.83
C GLY A 13 -26.26 4.90 9.95
N VAL A 14 -25.35 3.91 9.89
CA VAL A 14 -24.32 3.72 10.93
C VAL A 14 -23.02 4.48 10.60
N GLY A 15 -22.81 4.88 9.33
CA GLY A 15 -21.63 5.62 8.91
C GLY A 15 -20.37 4.74 8.83
N LEU A 16 -19.24 5.24 9.34
CA LEU A 16 -17.97 4.51 9.35
C LEU A 16 -17.93 3.54 10.54
N VAL A 17 -17.71 2.26 10.26
CA VAL A 17 -17.66 1.20 11.28
C VAL A 17 -16.37 0.41 11.16
N LEU A 18 -15.73 0.13 12.30
CA LEU A 18 -14.63 -0.82 12.39
C LEU A 18 -15.20 -2.23 12.40
N ALA A 19 -14.89 -3.00 11.36
CA ALA A 19 -15.24 -4.40 11.26
C ALA A 19 -13.99 -5.27 11.41
N PRO A 20 -14.10 -6.48 11.98
CA PRO A 20 -13.05 -7.48 11.82
C PRO A 20 -12.82 -7.71 10.32
N THR A 21 -11.60 -8.08 9.95
CA THR A 21 -11.31 -8.34 8.55
C THR A 21 -12.18 -9.48 8.01
N LYS A 22 -12.74 -9.31 6.80
CA LYS A 22 -13.74 -10.24 6.22
C LYS A 22 -13.26 -11.70 6.09
N THR A 23 -11.96 -11.97 6.19
CA THR A 23 -11.36 -13.30 6.13
C THR A 23 -10.09 -13.38 6.99
N ILE A 24 -9.74 -14.58 7.50
CA ILE A 24 -8.47 -14.87 8.20
C ILE A 24 -7.25 -14.43 7.37
N ASN A 25 -7.32 -14.55 6.04
CA ASN A 25 -6.25 -14.15 5.10
C ASN A 25 -5.97 -12.64 5.06
N SER A 26 -6.81 -11.82 5.68
CA SER A 26 -6.63 -10.37 5.73
C SER A 26 -5.74 -9.93 6.90
N GLU A 27 -5.57 -10.77 7.92
CA GLU A 27 -4.58 -10.56 8.97
C GLU A 27 -3.20 -10.95 8.45
N ARG A 28 -2.31 -9.97 8.29
CA ARG A 28 -0.97 -10.23 7.77
C ARG A 28 0.09 -9.36 8.43
N ARG A 29 1.32 -9.89 8.45
CA ARG A 29 2.52 -9.14 8.82
C ARG A 29 3.17 -8.60 7.55
N ILE A 30 3.28 -7.29 7.46
CA ILE A 30 3.96 -6.62 6.36
C ILE A 30 5.30 -6.11 6.88
N ALA A 31 6.38 -6.48 6.18
CA ALA A 31 7.69 -5.89 6.36
C ALA A 31 7.64 -4.45 5.83
N LEU A 32 8.05 -3.49 6.66
CA LEU A 32 8.06 -2.08 6.30
C LEU A 32 9.50 -1.67 5.96
N PRO A 33 9.73 -0.96 4.84
CA PRO A 33 10.99 -0.28 4.60
C PRO A 33 11.33 0.65 5.77
N GLY A 34 12.63 0.85 6.04
CA GLY A 34 13.09 1.72 7.13
C GLY A 34 12.50 3.14 7.05
N SER A 35 12.44 3.71 5.84
CA SER A 35 11.82 5.01 5.60
C SER A 35 10.33 5.07 5.98
N CYS A 36 9.57 3.98 5.80
CA CYS A 36 8.19 3.91 6.25
C CYS A 36 8.11 3.86 7.79
N VAL A 37 9.05 3.20 8.46
CA VAL A 37 9.13 3.17 9.92
C VAL A 37 9.42 4.57 10.46
N ASP A 38 10.31 5.33 9.82
CA ASP A 38 10.62 6.71 10.20
C ASP A 38 9.38 7.61 10.09
N VAL A 39 8.67 7.55 8.96
CA VAL A 39 7.43 8.32 8.73
C VAL A 39 6.35 7.94 9.75
N LEU A 40 6.17 6.66 10.06
CA LEU A 40 5.21 6.20 11.06
C LEU A 40 5.59 6.63 12.48
N THR A 41 6.90 6.67 12.79
CA THR A 41 7.40 7.13 14.08
C THR A 41 7.12 8.60 14.28
N GLU A 42 7.36 9.41 13.25
CA GLU A 42 7.06 10.85 13.27
C GLU A 42 5.56 11.11 13.32
N HIS A 43 4.77 10.35 12.56
CA HIS A 43 3.32 10.39 12.63
C HIS A 43 2.79 10.10 14.04
N ARG A 44 3.33 9.07 14.71
CA ARG A 44 2.96 8.74 16.10
C ARG A 44 3.26 9.88 17.07
N ARG A 45 4.39 10.59 16.92
CA ARG A 45 4.72 11.75 17.76
C ARG A 45 3.71 12.87 17.58
N ARG A 46 3.37 13.21 16.34
CA ARG A 46 2.35 14.23 16.03
C ARG A 46 0.99 13.86 16.61
N HIS A 47 0.58 12.60 16.41
CA HIS A 47 -0.68 12.07 16.90
C HIS A 47 -0.78 12.14 18.44
N GLU A 48 0.31 11.83 19.14
CA GLU A 48 0.35 11.98 20.60
C GLU A 48 0.22 13.44 21.05
N GLY A 49 0.86 14.38 20.33
CA GLY A 49 0.69 15.81 20.59
C GLY A 49 -0.74 16.30 20.36
N GLU A 50 -1.40 15.85 19.28
CA GLU A 50 -2.81 16.15 18.99
C GLU A 50 -3.73 15.58 20.09
N ARG A 51 -3.46 14.35 20.55
CA ARG A 51 -4.17 13.72 21.65
C ARG A 51 -4.05 14.51 22.94
N GLN A 52 -2.84 14.90 23.32
CA GLN A 52 -2.60 15.68 24.53
C GLN A 52 -3.26 17.06 24.48
N ALA A 53 -3.23 17.72 23.33
CA ALA A 53 -3.87 19.03 23.14
C ALA A 53 -5.40 18.98 23.29
N ILE A 54 -6.04 17.88 22.89
CA ILE A 54 -7.48 17.67 23.01
C ILE A 54 -7.87 17.12 24.39
N GLY A 55 -7.01 16.32 25.01
CA GLY A 55 -7.21 15.78 26.35
C GLY A 55 -8.43 14.86 26.43
N ALA A 56 -9.30 15.10 27.42
CA ALA A 56 -10.43 14.23 27.74
C ALA A 56 -11.48 14.06 26.63
N LEU A 57 -11.49 14.96 25.63
CA LEU A 57 -12.41 14.87 24.49
C LEU A 57 -11.87 13.95 23.37
N TRP A 58 -10.67 13.40 23.53
CA TRP A 58 -10.08 12.52 22.54
C TRP A 58 -10.79 11.16 22.54
N PRO A 59 -11.27 10.67 21.38
CA PRO A 59 -11.93 9.38 21.32
C PRO A 59 -10.90 8.23 21.38
N GLU A 60 -11.13 7.27 22.26
CA GLU A 60 -10.29 6.07 22.43
C GLU A 60 -10.53 5.05 21.31
N THR A 61 -10.14 5.41 20.08
CA THR A 61 -10.37 4.58 18.88
C THR A 61 -9.29 3.53 18.64
N GLY A 62 -8.09 3.70 19.22
CA GLY A 62 -6.93 2.84 18.99
C GLY A 62 -6.37 2.89 17.56
N LEU A 63 -6.80 3.85 16.74
CA LEU A 63 -6.41 3.97 15.34
C LEU A 63 -5.03 4.60 15.19
N VAL A 64 -4.27 4.13 14.20
CA VAL A 64 -2.96 4.71 13.85
C VAL A 64 -3.13 5.99 13.02
N PHE A 65 -4.10 6.00 12.11
CA PHE A 65 -4.42 7.17 11.28
C PHE A 65 -5.81 7.68 11.63
N THR A 66 -5.88 8.94 12.03
CA THR A 66 -7.11 9.61 12.46
C THR A 66 -7.22 10.98 11.81
N THR A 67 -8.40 11.58 11.92
CA THR A 67 -8.52 13.03 11.77
C THR A 67 -7.75 13.73 12.90
N ARG A 68 -7.53 15.05 12.79
CA ARG A 68 -6.89 15.86 13.85
C ARG A 68 -7.64 15.84 15.19
N ARG A 69 -8.84 15.26 15.23
CA ARG A 69 -9.66 15.08 16.44
C ARG A 69 -9.72 13.64 16.93
N GLY A 70 -8.89 12.74 16.40
CA GLY A 70 -8.84 11.33 16.80
C GLY A 70 -9.91 10.44 16.18
N GLY A 71 -10.80 11.01 15.35
CA GLY A 71 -11.87 10.28 14.69
C GLY A 71 -11.40 9.48 13.45
N MET A 72 -12.30 8.63 12.96
CA MET A 72 -12.10 7.86 11.73
C MET A 72 -11.96 8.78 10.51
N ILE A 73 -11.11 8.40 9.56
CA ILE A 73 -10.95 9.11 8.28
C ILE A 73 -11.92 8.52 7.27
N ASN A 74 -12.70 9.37 6.58
CA ASN A 74 -13.53 8.92 5.48
C ASN A 74 -12.65 8.62 4.24
N PRO A 75 -12.75 7.43 3.62
CA PRO A 75 -11.99 7.12 2.39
C PRO A 75 -12.18 8.12 1.24
N ALA A 76 -13.35 8.78 1.17
CA ALA A 76 -13.62 9.84 0.20
C ALA A 76 -12.74 11.08 0.46
N ASP A 77 -12.45 11.39 1.72
CA ASP A 77 -11.56 12.49 2.11
C ASP A 77 -10.13 12.19 1.68
N VAL A 78 -9.64 10.98 1.96
CA VAL A 78 -8.31 10.53 1.49
C VAL A 78 -8.16 10.68 -0.01
N SER A 79 -9.17 10.25 -0.77
CA SER A 79 -9.15 10.33 -2.23
C SER A 79 -9.17 11.77 -2.74
N ARG A 80 -9.90 12.67 -2.07
CA ARG A 80 -9.96 14.09 -2.41
C ARG A 80 -8.64 14.80 -2.09
N ASP A 81 -8.12 14.60 -0.89
CA ASP A 81 -6.88 15.22 -0.42
C ASP A 81 -5.69 14.76 -1.26
N PHE A 82 -5.67 13.48 -1.65
CA PHE A 82 -4.67 12.95 -2.57
C PHE A 82 -4.72 13.62 -3.94
N LYS A 83 -5.91 13.82 -4.54
CA LYS A 83 -6.04 14.55 -5.81
C LYS A 83 -5.52 15.99 -5.69
N ALA A 84 -5.85 16.69 -4.61
CA ALA A 84 -5.34 18.03 -4.36
C ALA A 84 -3.82 18.05 -4.21
N LEU A 85 -3.24 17.03 -3.56
CA LEU A 85 -1.78 16.88 -3.43
C LEU A 85 -1.11 16.65 -4.79
N LEU A 86 -1.68 15.81 -5.65
CA LEU A 86 -1.16 15.59 -7.01
C LEU A 86 -1.17 16.88 -7.83
N GLN A 87 -2.26 17.66 -7.77
CA GLN A 87 -2.37 18.94 -8.47
C GLN A 87 -1.31 19.94 -7.98
N ARG A 88 -1.12 20.06 -6.66
CA ARG A 88 -0.08 20.92 -6.08
C ARG A 88 1.34 20.50 -6.46
N ALA A 89 1.56 19.21 -6.67
CA ALA A 89 2.84 18.66 -7.11
C ALA A 89 3.04 18.74 -8.63
N GLY A 90 2.05 19.22 -9.41
CA GLY A 90 2.12 19.25 -10.88
C GLY A 90 2.09 17.85 -11.53
N LEU A 91 1.58 16.85 -10.81
CA LEU A 91 1.56 15.46 -11.26
C LEU A 91 0.25 15.10 -11.95
N ARG A 92 0.31 14.10 -12.83
CA ARG A 92 -0.87 13.50 -13.45
C ARG A 92 -1.81 12.96 -12.36
N THR A 93 -3.10 13.24 -12.52
CA THR A 93 -4.14 12.69 -11.65
C THR A 93 -4.19 11.16 -11.76
N ILE A 94 -3.94 10.48 -10.65
CA ILE A 94 -4.14 9.04 -10.45
C ILE A 94 -5.06 8.83 -9.24
N ARG A 95 -5.62 7.63 -9.12
CA ARG A 95 -6.50 7.25 -8.01
C ARG A 95 -5.64 6.84 -6.82
N PHE A 96 -6.14 7.01 -5.60
CA PHE A 96 -5.37 6.66 -4.39
C PHE A 96 -4.95 5.19 -4.36
N HIS A 97 -5.83 4.29 -4.85
CA HIS A 97 -5.50 2.87 -4.91
C HIS A 97 -4.43 2.54 -5.96
N ASP A 98 -4.18 3.42 -6.94
CA ASP A 98 -3.10 3.23 -7.92
C ASP A 98 -1.72 3.22 -7.23
N LEU A 99 -1.58 3.79 -6.02
CA LEU A 99 -0.37 3.63 -5.20
C LEU A 99 -0.09 2.17 -4.84
N ARG A 100 -1.14 1.39 -4.54
CA ARG A 100 -1.01 -0.04 -4.25
C ARG A 100 -0.64 -0.83 -5.51
N HIS A 101 -1.11 -0.39 -6.68
CA HIS A 101 -0.65 -0.94 -7.96
C HIS A 101 0.85 -0.69 -8.16
N SER A 102 1.34 0.52 -7.86
CA SER A 102 2.77 0.83 -7.93
C SER A 102 3.62 -0.03 -6.99
N CYS A 103 3.13 -0.33 -5.78
CA CYS A 103 3.80 -1.25 -4.85
C CYS A 103 3.89 -2.69 -5.38
N ALA A 104 3.07 -3.08 -6.37
CA ALA A 104 3.17 -4.37 -7.06
C ALA A 104 4.09 -4.29 -8.28
N SER A 105 3.91 -3.27 -9.12
CA SER A 105 4.62 -3.17 -10.39
C SER A 105 6.10 -2.83 -10.23
N PHE A 106 6.47 -2.04 -9.21
CA PHE A 106 7.85 -1.62 -9.01
C PHE A 106 8.78 -2.79 -8.65
N PRO A 107 8.51 -3.63 -7.63
CA PRO A 107 9.34 -4.80 -7.35
C PRO A 107 9.34 -5.81 -8.50
N LEU A 108 8.21 -5.98 -9.20
CA LEU A 108 8.12 -6.87 -10.35
C LEU A 108 9.07 -6.43 -11.47
N ASP A 109 9.16 -5.12 -11.73
CA ASP A 109 10.10 -4.57 -12.71
C ASP A 109 11.56 -4.79 -12.31
N GLN A 110 11.85 -4.84 -11.01
CA GLN A 110 13.17 -5.22 -10.48
C GLN A 110 13.44 -6.73 -10.51
N GLY A 111 12.53 -7.53 -11.07
CA GLY A 111 12.67 -8.98 -11.20
C GLY A 111 12.31 -9.77 -9.94
N VAL A 112 11.64 -9.15 -8.96
CA VAL A 112 11.13 -9.87 -7.78
C VAL A 112 10.02 -10.84 -8.23
N ASP A 113 10.07 -12.06 -7.69
CA ASP A 113 9.10 -13.10 -8.03
C ASP A 113 7.67 -12.69 -7.66
N LEU A 114 6.72 -13.03 -8.54
CA LEU A 114 5.32 -12.66 -8.36
C LEU A 114 4.74 -13.22 -7.06
N VAL A 115 5.10 -14.44 -6.69
CA VAL A 115 4.63 -15.09 -5.45
C VAL A 115 5.04 -14.27 -4.23
N VAL A 116 6.29 -13.77 -4.22
CA VAL A 116 6.80 -12.91 -3.14
C VAL A 116 6.03 -11.59 -3.06
N ILE A 117 5.70 -11.00 -4.21
CA ILE A 117 4.91 -9.75 -4.28
C ILE A 117 3.47 -9.99 -3.80
N GLU A 118 2.86 -11.11 -4.19
CA GLU A 118 1.52 -11.50 -3.77
C GLU A 118 1.44 -11.76 -2.27
N GLU A 119 2.45 -12.41 -1.68
CA GLU A 119 2.58 -12.56 -0.23
C GLU A 119 2.70 -11.21 0.48
N LEU A 120 3.54 -10.30 -0.04
CA LEU A 120 3.75 -8.97 0.54
C LEU A 120 2.46 -8.13 0.53
N LEU A 121 1.71 -8.18 -0.58
CA LEU A 121 0.49 -7.39 -0.75
C LEU A 121 -0.74 -8.08 -0.17
N GLY A 122 -0.70 -9.39 0.02
CA GLY A 122 -1.79 -10.27 0.43
C GLY A 122 -2.59 -10.80 -0.77
N HIS A 123 -2.83 -12.12 -0.79
CA HIS A 123 -3.44 -12.95 -1.87
C HIS A 123 -4.83 -12.51 -2.39
N ALA A 124 -5.39 -11.41 -1.91
CA ALA A 124 -6.72 -10.92 -2.32
C ALA A 124 -6.71 -10.10 -3.62
N HIS A 125 -5.59 -10.06 -4.36
CA HIS A 125 -5.44 -9.18 -5.52
C HIS A 125 -5.49 -9.88 -6.87
N SER A 126 -6.48 -10.76 -7.07
CA SER A 126 -6.74 -11.39 -8.38
C SER A 126 -6.99 -10.38 -9.52
N SER A 127 -7.36 -9.13 -9.19
CA SER A 127 -7.65 -8.05 -10.15
C SER A 127 -6.47 -7.15 -10.53
N ILE A 128 -5.30 -7.29 -9.88
CA ILE A 128 -4.07 -6.55 -10.26
C ILE A 128 -3.32 -7.25 -11.41
N THR A 129 -3.64 -8.51 -11.68
CA THR A 129 -2.65 -9.50 -12.12
C THR A 129 -2.61 -9.77 -13.62
N ALA A 130 -3.47 -9.20 -14.46
CA ALA A 130 -3.49 -9.55 -15.89
C ALA A 130 -2.67 -8.57 -16.75
N ASP A 131 -3.15 -7.34 -16.94
CA ASP A 131 -2.58 -6.45 -17.96
C ASP A 131 -1.24 -5.84 -17.56
N THR A 132 -1.11 -5.37 -16.32
CA THR A 132 0.18 -4.82 -15.84
C THR A 132 1.24 -5.93 -15.76
N TYR A 133 0.84 -7.14 -15.38
CA TYR A 133 1.71 -8.30 -15.34
C TYR A 133 2.15 -8.74 -16.73
N ALA A 134 1.23 -8.80 -17.70
CA ALA A 134 1.54 -9.24 -19.07
C ALA A 134 2.69 -8.41 -19.67
N HIS A 135 2.61 -7.08 -19.57
CA HIS A 135 3.64 -6.20 -20.11
C HIS A 135 5.00 -6.35 -19.41
N VAL A 136 5.04 -6.38 -18.07
CA VAL A 136 6.30 -6.53 -17.33
C VAL A 136 6.90 -7.92 -17.56
N ARG A 137 6.07 -8.96 -17.59
CA ARG A 137 6.52 -10.34 -17.80
C ARG A 137 7.07 -10.57 -19.20
N LEU A 138 6.48 -9.95 -20.23
CA LEU A 138 7.03 -9.96 -21.60
C LEU A 138 8.43 -9.34 -21.63
N ARG A 139 8.64 -8.19 -20.96
CA ARG A 139 9.96 -7.55 -20.86
C ARG A 139 10.96 -8.41 -20.11
N LEU A 140 10.60 -8.96 -18.95
CA LEU A 140 11.47 -9.84 -18.15
C LEU A 140 11.86 -11.11 -18.92
N ARG A 141 10.91 -11.72 -19.64
CA ARG A 141 11.18 -12.89 -20.50
C ARG A 141 12.17 -12.56 -21.61
N ARG A 142 12.01 -11.42 -22.28
CA ARG A 142 12.96 -10.99 -23.32
C ARG A 142 14.36 -10.82 -22.72
N GLY A 143 14.49 -10.09 -21.60
CA GLY A 143 15.78 -9.90 -20.95
C GLY A 143 16.39 -11.19 -20.37
N ALA A 144 15.59 -12.22 -20.08
CA ALA A 144 16.09 -13.53 -19.69
C ALA A 144 16.63 -14.32 -20.89
N ILE A 145 15.94 -14.25 -22.04
CA ILE A 145 16.40 -14.88 -23.29
C ILE A 145 17.68 -14.22 -23.79
N GLU A 146 17.78 -12.88 -23.74
CA GLU A 146 18.98 -12.12 -24.11
C GLU A 146 20.18 -12.53 -23.25
N ARG A 147 20.03 -12.50 -21.91
CA ARG A 147 21.10 -12.96 -20.99
C ARG A 147 21.51 -14.41 -21.19
N MET A 148 20.57 -15.27 -21.57
CA MET A 148 20.87 -16.66 -21.90
C MET A 148 21.67 -16.76 -23.20
N GLY A 149 21.33 -15.95 -24.22
CA GLY A 149 22.12 -15.82 -25.43
C GLY A 149 23.54 -15.34 -25.13
N ASP A 150 23.67 -14.25 -24.39
CA ASP A 150 24.97 -13.69 -24.00
C ASP A 150 25.86 -14.72 -23.28
N ALA A 151 25.28 -15.48 -22.33
CA ALA A 151 26.01 -16.52 -21.59
C ALA A 151 26.41 -17.75 -22.42
N LEU A 152 25.69 -18.01 -23.53
CA LEU A 152 26.00 -19.10 -24.46
C LEU A 152 27.00 -18.66 -25.54
N ASP A 153 26.95 -17.38 -25.93
CA ASP A 153 27.78 -16.80 -26.98
C ASP A 153 29.15 -16.31 -26.47
N ASP A 154 29.28 -15.96 -25.18
CA ASP A 154 30.53 -15.59 -24.52
C ASP A 154 30.78 -16.48 -23.28
N PRO A 155 31.27 -17.72 -23.48
CA PRO A 155 31.51 -18.63 -22.38
C PRO A 155 32.60 -18.03 -21.46
N PRO A 156 32.43 -18.09 -20.12
CA PRO A 156 33.44 -17.57 -19.21
C PRO A 156 34.78 -18.25 -19.48
N GLU A 157 35.82 -17.46 -19.73
CA GLU A 157 37.20 -17.96 -19.79
C GLU A 157 37.52 -18.64 -18.46
N THR A 158 37.59 -19.97 -18.50
CA THR A 158 38.07 -20.85 -17.42
C THR A 158 39.51 -20.57 -17.05
#